data_AF-A0A8J6JPR2-F1
#
_entry.id   AF-A0A8J6JPR2-F1
#
_cell.length_a   1.000
_cell.length_b   1.000
_cell.length_c   1.000
_cell.angle_alpha   90.00
_cell.angle_beta   90.00
_cell.angle_gamma   90.00
#
_symmetry.space_group_name_H-M   'P 1'
#
loop_
_entity.id
_entity.type
_entity.pdbx_description
1 polymer ?
#
loop_
_entity_poly.entity_id
_entity_poly.type
_entity_poly.pdbx_seq_one_letter_code
_entity_poly.pdbx_strand_id
1 'polypeptide(L)'
;MPTQSLIEPPKAALTRRVGSNCDCVGSDVVWVKASLCLLGRYHAPFGLSPVADRGLFDAIMAYQRDRGLVVDGHADPLGETESTLRVEIPRVLQGAKA
;
A
#
# COMPACT_ATOMS: atom_id res chain seq x y z
N MET A 1 -23.40 -6.27 0.07
CA MET A 1 -22.14 -5.65 0.53
C MET A 1 -21.02 -6.61 0.15
N PRO A 2 -20.16 -6.34 -0.85
CA PRO A 2 -19.12 -7.31 -1.21
C PRO A 2 -18.00 -7.28 -0.15
N THR A 3 -18.06 -8.27 0.72
CA THR A 3 -16.95 -9.11 1.21
C THR A 3 -15.59 -8.44 1.34
N GLN A 4 -15.33 -7.91 2.55
CA GLN A 4 -14.03 -7.48 3.05
C GLN A 4 -13.12 -8.67 3.43
N SER A 5 -13.25 -9.81 2.73
CA SER A 5 -12.67 -11.09 3.11
C SER A 5 -11.70 -11.55 2.01
N LEU A 6 -10.43 -11.75 2.39
CA LEU A 6 -9.27 -12.25 1.60
C LEU A 6 -8.19 -11.26 1.16
N ILE A 7 -8.06 -10.07 1.76
CA ILE A 7 -6.77 -9.36 1.72
C ILE A 7 -6.01 -9.72 2.99
N GLU A 8 -5.13 -10.71 2.90
CA GLU A 8 -4.24 -11.06 4.02
C GLU A 8 -3.36 -9.86 4.38
N PRO A 9 -3.12 -9.59 5.69
CA PRO A 9 -2.24 -8.52 6.10
C PRO A 9 -0.86 -8.77 5.48
N PRO A 10 -0.33 -7.79 4.76
CA PRO A 10 0.84 -8.04 3.96
C PRO A 10 2.05 -8.16 4.91
N LYS A 11 2.55 -9.39 5.05
CA LYS A 11 3.49 -9.81 6.11
C LYS A 11 4.95 -9.42 5.83
N ALA A 12 5.31 -9.23 4.57
CA ALA A 12 6.67 -8.91 4.14
C ALA A 12 6.96 -7.40 4.24
N ALA A 13 8.22 -6.99 4.25
CA ALA A 13 8.61 -5.60 3.97
C ALA A 13 8.79 -5.44 2.45
N LEU A 14 8.87 -4.20 1.98
CA LEU A 14 9.26 -3.96 0.58
C LEU A 14 10.67 -4.50 0.37
N THR A 15 10.89 -5.20 -0.74
CA THR A 15 12.24 -5.65 -1.13
C THR A 15 12.94 -4.65 -2.03
N ARG A 16 12.16 -3.91 -2.83
CA ARG A 16 12.61 -2.84 -3.72
C ARG A 16 11.67 -1.64 -3.70
N ARG A 17 12.21 -0.53 -4.22
CA ARG A 17 11.45 0.70 -4.48
C ARG A 17 10.25 0.41 -5.38
N VAL A 18 9.09 0.87 -4.95
CA VAL A 18 7.86 0.89 -5.76
C VAL A 18 7.50 2.34 -6.06
N GLY A 19 7.44 2.71 -7.33
CA GLY A 19 7.03 4.06 -7.75
C GLY A 19 7.25 4.29 -9.24
N SER A 20 7.08 5.53 -9.69
CA SER A 20 7.26 5.84 -11.11
C SER A 20 8.72 5.70 -11.54
N ASN A 21 8.91 5.15 -12.74
CA ASN A 21 10.21 5.00 -13.41
C ASN A 21 11.24 4.11 -12.67
N CYS A 22 10.78 3.07 -11.97
CA CYS A 22 11.66 2.07 -11.36
C CYS A 22 11.19 0.62 -11.63
N ASP A 23 12.13 -0.32 -11.58
CA ASP A 23 11.84 -1.76 -11.67
C ASP A 23 11.12 -2.25 -10.40
N CYS A 24 9.81 -2.07 -10.39
CA CYS A 24 8.95 -2.50 -9.30
C CYS A 24 8.83 -4.02 -9.31
N VAL A 25 9.08 -4.66 -8.17
CA VAL A 25 8.83 -6.10 -8.02
C VAL A 25 7.34 -6.31 -7.83
N GLY A 26 6.75 -7.24 -8.59
CA GLY A 26 5.32 -7.50 -8.55
C GLY A 26 4.77 -7.81 -7.16
N SER A 27 5.54 -8.51 -6.32
CA SER A 27 5.17 -8.77 -4.92
C SER A 27 5.10 -7.50 -4.08
N ASP A 28 6.02 -6.56 -4.29
CA ASP A 28 6.05 -5.27 -3.59
C ASP A 28 4.89 -4.40 -4.04
N VAL A 29 4.56 -4.40 -5.33
CA VAL A 29 3.39 -3.71 -5.87
C VAL A 29 2.09 -4.24 -5.26
N VAL A 30 1.91 -5.56 -5.22
CA VAL A 30 0.75 -6.19 -4.58
C VAL A 30 0.72 -5.84 -3.09
N TRP A 31 1.86 -5.81 -2.43
CA TRP A 31 1.98 -5.43 -1.02
C TRP A 31 1.47 -4.00 -0.75
N VAL A 32 1.91 -3.03 -1.55
CA VAL A 32 1.47 -1.64 -1.40
C VAL A 32 -0.02 -1.50 -1.70
N LYS A 33 -0.50 -2.14 -2.77
CA LYS A 33 -1.93 -2.12 -3.12
C LYS A 33 -2.78 -2.76 -2.03
N ALA A 34 -2.37 -3.90 -1.48
CA ALA A 34 -3.05 -4.58 -0.37
C ALA A 34 -3.12 -3.66 0.85
N SER A 35 -1.98 -3.04 1.20
CA SER A 35 -1.88 -2.09 2.31
C SER A 35 -2.84 -0.91 2.15
N LEU A 36 -2.84 -0.28 0.98
CA LEU A 36 -3.73 0.85 0.70
C LEU A 36 -5.20 0.44 0.60
N CYS A 37 -5.51 -0.77 0.11
CA CYS A 37 -6.86 -1.34 0.15
C CYS A 37 -7.35 -1.54 1.58
N LEU A 38 -6.52 -2.08 2.48
CA LEU A 38 -6.87 -2.27 3.89
C LEU A 38 -7.14 -0.94 4.60
N LEU A 39 -6.46 0.12 4.19
CA LEU A 39 -6.70 1.48 4.68
C LEU A 39 -7.90 2.17 4.01
N GLY A 40 -8.59 1.51 3.08
CA GLY A 40 -9.72 2.07 2.33
C GLY A 40 -9.33 3.15 1.32
N ARG A 41 -8.04 3.25 0.97
CA ARG A 41 -7.47 4.30 0.10
C ARG A 41 -7.21 3.85 -1.33
N TYR A 42 -7.23 2.55 -1.58
CA TYR A 42 -7.12 1.99 -2.92
C TYR A 42 -8.28 1.04 -3.18
N HIS A 43 -8.92 1.18 -4.33
CA HIS A 43 -9.96 0.27 -4.78
C HIS A 43 -9.46 -0.48 -6.01
N ALA A 44 -9.32 -1.80 -5.89
CA ALA A 44 -8.89 -2.66 -6.96
C ALA A 44 -10.12 -3.37 -7.58
N PRO A 45 -10.74 -2.82 -8.64
CA PRO A 45 -11.97 -3.40 -9.21
C PRO A 45 -11.77 -4.80 -9.79
N PHE A 46 -10.55 -5.14 -10.20
CA PHE A 46 -10.19 -6.44 -10.80
C PHE A 46 -9.22 -7.26 -9.93
N GLY A 47 -9.10 -6.93 -8.63
CA GLY A 47 -8.14 -7.56 -7.73
C GLY A 47 -6.74 -6.92 -7.76
N LEU A 48 -5.87 -7.36 -6.84
CA LEU A 48 -4.52 -6.82 -6.67
C LEU A 48 -3.59 -7.35 -7.77
N SER A 49 -3.38 -6.53 -8.81
CA SER A 49 -2.41 -6.84 -9.86
C SER A 49 -0.98 -6.48 -9.46
N PRO A 50 0.04 -7.30 -9.79
CA PRO A 50 1.46 -6.98 -9.59
C PRO A 50 2.00 -5.87 -10.49
N VAL A 51 1.15 -5.30 -11.36
CA VAL A 51 1.54 -4.20 -12.25
C VAL A 51 1.42 -2.87 -11.51
N ALA A 52 2.51 -2.12 -11.44
CA ALA A 52 2.50 -0.75 -10.95
C ALA A 52 1.81 0.14 -12.00
N ASP A 53 0.66 0.69 -11.63
CA ASP A 53 -0.17 1.54 -12.49
C ASP A 53 -0.23 2.96 -11.94
N ARG A 54 -0.67 3.90 -12.78
CA ARG A 54 -0.82 5.30 -12.37
C ARG A 54 -1.72 5.47 -11.15
N GLY A 55 -2.80 4.67 -11.05
CA GLY A 55 -3.70 4.69 -9.90
C GLY A 55 -3.02 4.30 -8.59
N LEU A 56 -2.04 3.39 -8.63
CA LEU A 56 -1.22 3.08 -7.46
C LEU A 56 -0.36 4.28 -7.06
N PHE A 57 0.33 4.92 -8.01
CA PHE A 57 1.18 6.08 -7.71
C PHE A 57 0.38 7.24 -7.13
N ASP A 58 -0.80 7.51 -7.70
CA ASP A 58 -1.71 8.54 -7.18
C ASP A 58 -2.16 8.21 -5.75
N ALA A 59 -2.42 6.93 -5.44
CA ALA A 59 -2.79 6.49 -4.11
C ALA A 59 -1.61 6.58 -3.10
N ILE A 60 -0.37 6.30 -3.53
CA ILE A 60 0.83 6.49 -2.71
C ILE A 60 1.03 7.97 -2.39
N MET A 61 0.95 8.85 -3.39
CA MET A 61 1.08 10.30 -3.20
C MET A 61 -0.01 10.86 -2.29
N ALA A 62 -1.27 10.42 -2.47
CA ALA A 62 -2.37 10.80 -1.58
C ALA A 62 -2.13 10.32 -0.15
N TYR A 63 -1.61 9.10 0.04
CA TYR A 63 -1.26 8.58 1.34
C TYR A 63 -0.16 9.41 2.01
N GLN A 64 0.93 9.68 1.29
CA GLN A 64 2.04 10.50 1.78
C GLN A 64 1.56 11.89 2.20
N ARG A 65 0.75 12.54 1.36
CA ARG A 65 0.18 13.86 1.63
C ARG A 65 -0.68 13.87 2.90
N ASP A 66 -1.52 12.86 3.08
CA ASP A 66 -2.40 12.75 4.24
C ASP A 66 -1.63 12.49 5.54
N ARG A 67 -0.52 11.76 5.45
CA ARG A 67 0.35 11.45 6.60
C ARG A 67 1.45 12.49 6.85
N GLY A 68 1.55 13.52 6.01
CA GLY A 68 2.58 14.55 6.12
C GLY A 68 3.99 14.05 5.77
N LEU A 69 4.09 13.00 4.94
CA LEU A 69 5.36 12.46 4.43
C LEU A 69 5.80 13.23 3.18
N VAL A 70 7.03 12.97 2.74
CA VAL A 70 7.53 13.46 1.45
C VAL A 70 6.66 12.87 0.33
N VAL A 71 6.01 13.74 -0.46
CA VAL A 71 5.14 13.35 -1.58
C VAL A 71 5.98 13.14 -2.84
N ASP A 72 6.76 12.06 -2.85
CA ASP A 72 7.56 11.64 -4.00
C ASP A 72 6.87 10.59 -4.89
N GLY A 73 5.79 9.98 -4.38
CA GLY A 73 5.09 8.89 -5.06
C GLY A 73 5.88 7.59 -5.07
N HIS A 74 6.89 7.47 -4.20
CA HIS A 74 7.73 6.30 -4.04
C HIS A 74 7.51 5.66 -2.66
N ALA A 75 7.39 4.34 -2.65
CA ALA A 75 7.47 3.53 -1.46
C ALA A 75 8.81 2.81 -1.48
N ASP A 76 9.73 3.28 -0.65
CA ASP A 76 11.07 2.70 -0.51
C ASP A 76 11.12 1.65 0.59
N PRO A 77 11.93 0.59 0.41
CA PRO A 77 12.18 -0.38 1.47
C PRO A 77 12.87 0.29 2.64
N LEU A 78 12.34 0.06 3.84
CA LEU A 78 12.73 0.76 5.09
C LEU A 78 12.53 2.28 5.04
N GLY A 79 11.81 2.78 4.04
CA GLY A 79 11.47 4.20 3.91
C GLY A 79 10.33 4.62 4.83
N GLU A 80 10.05 5.92 4.82
CA GLU A 80 8.98 6.53 5.62
C GLU A 80 7.62 5.93 5.26
N THR A 81 7.31 5.83 3.95
CA THR A 81 6.05 5.28 3.45
C THR A 81 5.81 3.83 3.92
N GLU A 82 6.81 2.94 3.80
CA GLU A 82 6.69 1.55 4.28
C GLU A 82 6.48 1.51 5.79
N SER A 83 7.29 2.27 6.53
CA SER A 83 7.26 2.29 7.98
C SER A 83 5.91 2.73 8.51
N THR A 84 5.32 3.78 7.92
CA THR A 84 3.99 4.26 8.30
C THR A 84 2.92 3.22 7.97
N LEU A 85 2.95 2.61 6.79
CA LEU A 85 2.01 1.55 6.41
C LEU A 85 2.08 0.36 7.38
N ARG A 86 3.29 -0.09 7.74
CA ARG A 86 3.50 -1.21 8.68
C ARG A 86 3.01 -0.92 10.09
N VAL A 87 3.03 0.33 10.52
CA VAL A 87 2.48 0.73 11.83
C VAL A 87 0.96 0.85 11.77
N GLU A 88 0.40 1.32 10.66
CA GLU A 88 -1.03 1.58 10.52
C GLU A 88 -1.86 0.33 10.25
N ILE A 89 -1.37 -0.58 9.42
CA ILE A 89 -2.11 -1.81 9.08
C ILE A 89 -2.51 -2.60 10.35
N PRO A 90 -1.60 -2.90 11.31
CA PRO A 90 -1.98 -3.57 12.54
C PRO A 90 -2.95 -2.73 13.39
N ARG A 91 -2.83 -1.40 13.41
CA ARG A 91 -3.74 -0.53 14.17
C ARG A 91 -5.16 -0.58 13.62
N VAL A 92 -5.32 -0.56 12.30
CA VAL A 92 -6.63 -0.67 11.65
C VAL A 92 -7.23 -2.06 11.89
N LEU A 93 -6.42 -3.13 11.79
CA LEU A 93 -6.87 -4.49 12.04
C LEU A 93 -7.23 -4.77 13.51
N GLN A 94 -6.53 -4.15 14.45
CA GLN A 94 -6.86 -4.23 15.87
C GLN A 94 -8.10 -3.40 16.23
N GLY A 95 -8.26 -2.22 15.62
CA GLY A 95 -9.45 -1.38 15.81
C GLY A 95 -10.73 -1.99 15.22
N ALA A 96 -10.62 -2.78 14.15
CA ALA A 96 -11.75 -3.50 13.55
C ALA A 96 -12.21 -4.74 14.36
N LYS A 97 -11.47 -5.12 15.42
CA LYS A 97 -11.80 -6.25 16.31
C LYS A 97 -12.50 -5.84 17.61
N ALA A 98 -12.80 -4.55 17.81
CA ALA A 98 -13.43 -4.01 19.01
C ALA A 98 -14.94 -3.82 18.86
#